data_AF-A0A1H5ZA33-F1
#
_entry.id   AF-A0A1H5ZA33-F1
#
_cell.length_a   1.000
_cell.length_b   1.000
_cell.length_c   1.000
_cell.angle_alpha   90.00
_cell.angle_beta   90.00
_cell.angle_gamma   90.00
#
_symmetry.space_group_name_H-M   'P 1'
#
loop_
_entity.id
_entity.type
_entity.pdbx_description
1 polymer ?
#
loop_
_entity_poly.entity_id
_entity_poly.type
_entity_poly.pdbx_seq_one_letter_code
_entity_poly.pdbx_strand_id
1 'polypeptide(L)' 'MSESSSLFNKYSLVKGAARRARQLQSGAPALGVSKSMKACRVAQDEIRNGKVTYTVGSTKPISTASL' A
#
# COMPACT_ATOMS: atom_id res chain seq x y z
N MET A 1 -23.22 4.18 -3.66
CA MET A 1 -21.82 3.75 -3.84
C MET A 1 -21.00 4.34 -2.70
N SER A 2 -21.02 3.71 -1.53
CA SER A 2 -20.24 4.14 -0.36
C SER A 2 -19.03 3.23 -0.23
N GLU A 3 -17.94 3.55 -0.93
CA GLU A 3 -16.70 2.80 -0.83
C GLU A 3 -15.65 3.66 -0.12
N SER A 4 -15.36 3.31 1.13
CA SER A 4 -14.05 3.48 1.77
C SER A 4 -13.39 4.86 1.74
N SER A 5 -14.16 5.96 1.90
CA SER A 5 -13.63 7.33 1.94
C SER A 5 -12.68 7.63 3.13
N SER A 6 -12.52 6.69 4.07
CA SER A 6 -11.64 6.81 5.25
C SER A 6 -10.14 6.87 4.90
N LEU A 7 -9.74 6.34 3.74
CA LEU A 7 -8.34 6.33 3.28
C LEU A 7 -7.92 7.57 2.47
N PHE A 8 -8.84 8.47 2.15
CA PHE A 8 -8.59 9.61 1.25
C PHE A 8 -8.08 10.88 1.93
N ASN A 9 -7.71 10.83 3.21
CA ASN A 9 -6.96 11.93 3.81
C ASN A 9 -5.51 11.91 3.29
N LYS A 10 -5.01 13.07 2.80
CA LYS A 10 -3.61 13.27 2.39
C LYS A 10 -2.61 12.71 3.41
N TYR A 11 -2.90 12.85 4.70
CA TYR A 11 -2.06 12.31 5.77
C TYR A 11 -1.96 10.78 5.75
N SER A 12 -3.10 10.07 5.63
CA SER A 12 -3.15 8.61 5.57
C SER A 12 -2.48 8.08 4.31
N LEU A 13 -2.67 8.78 3.17
CA LEU A 13 -2.01 8.46 1.92
C LEU A 13 -0.48 8.55 2.04
N VAL A 14 0.03 9.64 2.62
CA VAL A 14 1.47 9.83 2.82
C VAL A 14 2.04 8.75 3.74
N LYS A 15 1.39 8.47 4.87
CA LYS A 15 1.84 7.42 5.81
C LYS A 15 1.79 6.02 5.19
N GLY A 16 0.72 5.70 4.46
CA GLY A 16 0.57 4.42 3.76
C GLY A 16 1.63 4.23 2.67
N ALA A 17 1.84 5.26 1.84
CA ALA A 17 2.83 5.23 0.77
C ALA A 17 4.26 5.12 1.31
N ALA A 18 4.61 5.87 2.37
CA ALA A 18 5.92 5.80 2.99
C ALA A 18 6.19 4.42 3.60
N ARG A 19 5.21 3.83 4.28
CA ARG A 19 5.32 2.46 4.83
C ARG A 19 5.54 1.44 3.71
N ARG A 20 4.74 1.53 2.64
CA ARG A 20 4.86 0.62 1.50
C ARG A 20 6.19 0.79 0.75
N ALA A 21 6.66 2.02 0.58
CA ALA A 21 7.96 2.30 -0.02
C ALA A 21 9.12 1.64 0.76
N ARG A 22 9.07 1.66 2.10
CA ARG A 22 10.06 0.96 2.93
C ARG A 22 10.04 -0.55 2.69
N GLN A 23 8.86 -1.17 2.56
CA GLN A 23 8.76 -2.60 2.23
C GLN A 23 9.45 -2.92 0.90
N LEU A 24 9.20 -2.10 -0.13
CA LEU A 24 9.83 -2.24 -1.43
C LEU A 24 11.35 -2.08 -1.35
N GLN A 25 11.84 -1.14 -0.53
CA GLN A 25 13.28 -0.95 -0.29
C GLN A 25 13.90 -2.13 0.47
N SER A 26 13.16 -2.76 1.37
CA SER A 26 13.59 -3.97 2.08
C SER A 26 13.51 -5.25 1.22
N GLY A 27 13.12 -5.14 -0.05
CA GLY A 27 13.07 -6.27 -0.98
C GLY A 27 11.70 -6.94 -1.11
N ALA A 28 10.63 -6.33 -0.59
CA ALA A 28 9.29 -6.84 -0.84
C ALA A 28 8.92 -6.70 -2.33
N PRO A 29 8.19 -7.68 -2.91
CA PRO A 29 7.79 -7.62 -4.30
C PRO A 29 6.78 -6.48 -4.55
N ALA A 30 6.95 -5.79 -5.67
CA ALA A 30 5.98 -4.85 -6.18
C ALA A 30 4.75 -5.61 -6.72
N LEU A 31 3.56 -5.15 -6.32
CA LEU A 31 2.26 -5.69 -6.73
C LEU A 31 1.72 -4.97 -7.98
N GLY A 32 2.33 -3.84 -8.34
CA GLY A 32 1.92 -2.99 -9.46
C GLY A 32 3.01 -2.79 -10.52
N VAL A 33 2.57 -2.60 -11.76
CA VAL A 33 3.42 -2.09 -12.84
C VAL A 33 3.45 -0.58 -12.71
N SER A 34 4.52 -0.03 -12.14
CA SER A 34 4.75 1.42 -12.14
C SER A 34 5.67 1.80 -13.29
N LYS A 35 5.47 2.98 -13.85
CA LYS A 35 6.36 3.57 -14.86
C LYS A 35 7.69 4.06 -14.27
N SER A 36 7.83 4.03 -12.94
CA SER A 36 9.03 4.47 -12.24
C SER A 36 9.53 3.38 -11.29
N MET A 37 10.85 3.21 -11.23
CA MET A 37 11.48 2.32 -10.25
C MET A 37 11.63 2.94 -8.86
N LYS A 38 11.28 4.22 -8.68
CA LYS A 38 11.35 4.87 -7.36
C LYS A 38 10.31 4.26 -6.42
N ALA A 39 10.75 3.65 -5.33
CA ALA A 39 9.89 2.96 -4.36
C ALA A 39 8.67 3.78 -3.88
N CYS A 40 8.83 5.08 -3.60
CA CYS A 40 7.70 5.94 -3.24
C CYS A 40 6.68 6.12 -4.37
N ARG A 41 7.14 6.15 -5.63
CA ARG A 41 6.24 6.32 -6.78
C ARG A 41 5.48 5.03 -7.07
N VAL A 42 6.16 3.88 -6.97
CA VAL A 42 5.54 2.55 -7.02
C VAL A 42 4.47 2.43 -5.94
N ALA A 43 4.79 2.76 -4.68
CA ALA A 43 3.84 2.70 -3.57
C ALA A 43 2.61 3.61 -3.78
N GLN A 44 2.81 4.82 -4.31
CA GLN A 44 1.69 5.71 -4.64
C GLN A 44 0.81 5.15 -5.77
N ASP A 45 1.40 4.56 -6.80
CA ASP A 45 0.66 3.94 -7.91
C ASP A 45 -0.11 2.70 -7.42
N GLU A 46 0.48 1.89 -6.55
CA GLU A 46 -0.19 0.72 -5.94
C GLU A 46 -1.39 1.13 -5.09
N ILE A 47 -1.27 2.19 -4.29
CA ILE A 47 -2.38 2.72 -3.48
C ILE A 47 -3.46 3.32 -4.39
N ARG A 48 -3.09 4.09 -5.42
CA ARG A 48 -4.05 4.65 -6.40
C ARG A 48 -4.79 3.58 -7.18
N ASN A 49 -4.12 2.48 -7.49
CA ASN A 49 -4.72 1.34 -8.19
C ASN A 49 -5.48 0.40 -7.25
N GLY A 50 -5.64 0.75 -5.96
CA GLY A 50 -6.35 -0.08 -4.99
C GLY A 50 -5.67 -1.39 -4.64
N LYS A 51 -4.42 -1.59 -5.06
CA LYS A 51 -3.65 -2.83 -4.83
C LYS A 51 -3.11 -2.92 -3.40
N VAL A 52 -2.96 -1.78 -2.73
CA VAL A 52 -2.49 -1.68 -1.35
C VAL A 52 -3.46 -0.81 -0.55
N THR A 53 -4.17 -1.43 0.39
CA THR A 53 -5.07 -0.75 1.33
C THR A 53 -4.42 -0.70 2.72
N TYR A 54 -4.31 0.50 3.30
CA TYR A 54 -3.76 0.68 4.64
C TYR A 54 -4.88 0.97 5.65
N THR A 55 -5.33 -0.04 6.39
CA THR A 55 -6.30 0.14 7.47
C THR A 55 -5.56 0.47 8.77
N VAL A 56 -5.80 1.68 9.30
CA VAL A 56 -5.32 2.08 10.63
C VAL A 56 -6.35 1.64 11.65
N GLY A 57 -6.30 0.37 12.05
CA GLY A 57 -7.25 -0.23 12.99
C GLY A 57 -7.93 -1.46 12.41
N SER A 58 -7.89 -2.55 13.17
CA SER A 58 -8.42 -3.88 12.85
C SER A 58 -7.58 -4.69 11.85
N THR A 59 -6.48 -5.19 12.38
CA THR A 59 -5.75 -6.36 11.92
C THR A 59 -6.71 -7.50 11.54
N LYS A 60 -6.66 -7.98 10.30
CA LYS A 60 -6.52 -9.43 10.10
C LYS A 60 -5.10 -9.66 9.63
N PRO A 61 -4.24 -10.37 10.39
CA PRO A 61 -2.97 -10.79 9.86
C PRO A 61 -3.28 -11.70 8.67
N ILE A 62 -2.74 -11.39 7.50
CA ILE A 62 -2.72 -12.35 6.41
C ILE A 62 -1.95 -13.57 6.94
N SER A 63 -2.68 -14.69 7.06
CA SER A 63 -2.12 -16.00 7.33
C SER A 63 -1.18 -16.36 6.18
N THR A 64 0.12 -16.32 6.43
CA THR A 64 1.10 -17.09 5.64
C THR A 64 1.43 -18.35 6.43
N ALA A 65 0.46 -19.24 6.55
CA ALA A 65 0.67 -20.64 6.88
C ALA A 65 -0.17 -21.47 5.91
N SER A 66 0.45 -21.98 4.85
CA SER A 66 -0.07 -23.06 3.99
C SER A 66 1.08 -23.58 3.11
N LEU A 67 1.69 -24.68 3.59
CA LEU A 67 2.59 -25.66 2.95
C LEU A 67 3.76 -25.20 2.08
#